data_AF-A0A846B998-F1
#
_entry.id   AF-A0A846B998-F1
#
_cell.length_a   1.000
_cell.length_b   1.000
_cell.length_c   1.000
_cell.angle_alpha   90.00
_cell.angle_beta   90.00
_cell.angle_gamma   90.00
#
_symmetry.space_group_name_H-M   'P 1'
#
loop_
_entity.id
_entity.type
_entity.pdbx_description
1 polymer ?
#
loop_
_entity_poly.entity_id
_entity_poly.type
_entity_poly.pdbx_seq_one_letter_code
_entity_poly.pdbx_strand_id
1 'polypeptide(L)'
;MLNDEGKLLQFVLEDDKQRLKFVVDERQRLLVINDQGMQAVSPPFSFKVLATFEPHRSQRLSLWNWTSRLVTQEPEVNLILREYGFHRQSLWQFLSKIEPVQLRSMEQQFSSFSTQKIEDHVRLLTILRQVHQQYRRQRLKSKSQEPKKNNNNHLWEMMLVQVQQQAIPITSTQALKDELIQIRKFIDHHRRNLYQSPSWERSLIEAVHGSHFNDLEELEQRRIEEFYYHVEQEFQPYYRQMRLQLLDCSLETTILQRLTYLRNSSSSKLVKQSAQYLSALRYFYVSGLPMREIAVQIGEQHGYQVSRLLNLKALREDSQRQMLLLLHNLFIDWVKKQAAAEHRQMWEEQPGIAIQLLDESIADIRNMFAQAEAEKYDGHHENNSLVAQRIRNFCIGE
;
A
#
# COMPACT_ATOMS: atom_id res chain seq x y z
N MET A 1 -21.47 -8.11 3.22
CA MET A 1 -20.73 -6.97 2.62
C MET A 1 -20.61 -5.73 3.53
N LEU A 2 -20.91 -5.81 4.84
CA LEU A 2 -20.84 -4.66 5.78
C LEU A 2 -19.67 -4.71 6.79
N ASN A 3 -18.70 -5.61 6.62
CA ASN A 3 -17.56 -5.75 7.56
C ASN A 3 -16.24 -5.08 7.08
N ASP A 4 -16.20 -4.51 5.88
CA ASP A 4 -14.96 -3.95 5.30
C ASP A 4 -14.80 -2.44 5.51
N GLU A 5 -15.87 -1.72 5.88
CA GLU A 5 -15.80 -0.27 6.17
C GLU A 5 -14.93 0.03 7.39
N GLY A 6 -14.94 -0.84 8.41
CA GLY A 6 -14.14 -0.70 9.62
C GLY A 6 -12.64 -0.86 9.38
N LYS A 7 -12.24 -1.64 8.37
CA LYS A 7 -10.82 -1.82 8.00
C LYS A 7 -10.29 -0.60 7.27
N LEU A 8 -11.08 0.00 6.38
CA LEU A 8 -10.72 1.23 5.67
C LEU A 8 -10.58 2.45 6.60
N LEU A 9 -11.41 2.54 7.64
CA LEU A 9 -11.34 3.60 8.65
C LEU A 9 -10.01 3.61 9.41
N GLN A 10 -9.43 2.45 9.67
CA GLN A 10 -8.16 2.31 10.40
C GLN A 10 -6.98 2.94 9.63
N PHE A 11 -7.02 2.92 8.29
CA PHE A 11 -5.99 3.52 7.44
C PHE A 11 -6.17 5.02 7.24
N VAL A 12 -7.41 5.54 7.34
CA VAL A 12 -7.69 6.97 7.12
C VAL A 12 -7.54 7.77 8.42
N LEU A 13 -7.88 7.17 9.56
CA LEU A 13 -7.89 7.83 10.86
C LEU A 13 -6.70 7.45 11.76
N GLU A 14 -5.93 6.42 11.40
CA GLU A 14 -4.99 5.75 12.33
C GLU A 14 -5.66 5.42 13.67
N ASP A 15 -6.97 5.14 13.64
CA ASP A 15 -7.76 4.93 14.85
C ASP A 15 -7.60 3.48 15.32
N ASP A 16 -6.68 3.28 16.25
CA ASP A 16 -6.44 2.03 16.96
C ASP A 16 -7.48 1.72 18.05
N LYS A 17 -8.53 2.57 18.16
CA LYS A 17 -9.59 2.54 19.17
C LYS A 17 -9.11 2.67 20.62
N GLN A 18 -7.83 2.94 20.86
CA GLN A 18 -7.29 2.87 22.23
C GLN A 18 -6.92 4.22 22.84
N ARG A 19 -6.41 5.23 22.11
CA ARG A 19 -6.19 6.58 22.68
C ARG A 19 -5.69 7.54 21.60
N LEU A 20 -6.46 8.52 21.12
CA LEU A 20 -5.85 9.68 20.47
C LEU A 20 -6.55 11.00 20.85
N LYS A 21 -5.86 11.80 21.68
CA LYS A 21 -6.08 13.25 21.82
C LYS A 21 -4.98 13.94 20.99
N PHE A 22 -5.35 14.48 19.84
CA PHE A 22 -4.45 15.26 19.00
C PHE A 22 -4.49 16.74 19.42
N VAL A 23 -3.32 17.36 19.54
CA VAL A 23 -3.17 18.81 19.74
C VAL A 23 -2.29 19.36 18.63
N VAL A 24 -2.64 20.53 18.10
CA VAL A 24 -1.87 21.20 17.05
C VAL A 24 -1.09 22.33 17.71
N ASP A 25 0.25 22.28 17.62
CA ASP A 25 1.16 23.36 18.04
C ASP A 25 0.96 24.60 17.14
N GLU A 26 1.27 25.80 17.64
CA GLU A 26 1.34 27.08 16.91
C GLU A 26 2.10 27.00 15.57
N ARG A 27 2.98 26.00 15.41
CA ARG A 27 3.70 25.69 14.16
C ARG A 27 2.99 24.66 13.25
N GLN A 28 1.70 24.39 13.46
CA GLN A 28 0.88 23.41 12.73
C GLN A 28 1.40 21.96 12.75
N ARG A 29 2.17 21.59 13.78
CA ARG A 29 2.64 20.21 13.95
C ARG A 29 1.63 19.43 14.78
N LEU A 30 1.26 18.25 14.29
CA LEU A 30 0.39 17.34 15.02
C LEU A 30 1.18 16.73 16.19
N LEU A 31 0.70 17.00 17.39
CA LEU A 31 1.22 16.43 18.61
C LEU A 31 0.22 15.39 19.12
N VAL A 32 0.70 14.16 19.28
CA VAL A 32 -0.05 13.13 20.00
C VAL A 32 0.27 13.32 21.48
N ILE A 33 -0.77 13.53 22.29
CA ILE A 33 -0.64 13.48 23.74
C ILE A 33 -0.64 12.02 24.14
N ASN A 34 0.52 11.50 24.48
CA ASN A 34 0.67 10.21 25.11
C ASN A 34 1.06 10.39 26.59
N ASP A 35 1.10 9.29 27.34
CA ASP A 35 1.46 9.28 28.77
C ASP A 35 2.91 9.77 29.04
N GLN A 36 3.67 10.12 27.99
CA GLN A 36 5.07 10.54 28.01
C GLN A 36 5.29 12.00 27.56
N GLY A 37 4.23 12.75 27.24
CA GLY A 37 4.29 14.15 26.82
C GLY A 37 3.72 14.38 25.41
N MET A 38 4.05 15.52 24.81
CA MET A 38 3.64 15.84 23.44
C MET A 38 4.72 15.39 22.45
N GLN A 39 4.39 14.42 21.61
CA GLN A 39 5.29 13.92 20.57
C GLN A 39 4.81 14.29 19.18
N ALA A 40 5.72 14.78 18.34
CA ALA A 40 5.44 15.05 16.94
C ALA A 40 5.34 13.72 16.19
N VAL A 41 4.15 13.43 15.67
CA VAL A 41 3.89 12.23 14.87
C VAL A 41 3.69 12.65 13.42
N SER A 42 4.07 11.78 12.48
CA SER A 42 3.69 11.99 11.08
C SER A 42 2.17 12.07 11.02
N PRO A 43 1.60 13.16 10.50
CA PRO A 43 0.19 13.38 10.61
C PRO A 43 -0.61 12.34 9.81
N PRO A 44 -1.67 11.75 10.38
CA PRO A 44 -2.53 10.86 9.64
C PRO A 44 -3.14 11.59 8.44
N PHE A 45 -3.53 10.85 7.42
CA PHE A 45 -4.09 11.44 6.20
C PHE A 45 -5.33 12.33 6.51
N SER A 46 -6.14 11.97 7.49
CA SER A 46 -7.24 12.80 8.01
C SER A 46 -6.77 14.16 8.56
N PHE A 47 -5.59 14.23 9.17
CA PHE A 47 -5.01 15.50 9.57
C PHE A 47 -4.54 16.31 8.37
N LYS A 48 -3.92 15.68 7.37
CA LYS A 48 -3.57 16.36 6.11
C LYS A 48 -4.80 16.99 5.46
N VAL A 49 -5.96 16.32 5.53
CA VAL A 49 -7.25 16.85 5.07
C VAL A 49 -7.67 18.08 5.85
N LEU A 50 -7.63 18.05 7.19
CA LEU A 50 -8.04 19.17 8.05
C LEU A 50 -7.04 20.34 8.05
N ALA A 51 -5.74 20.07 8.08
CA ALA A 51 -4.68 21.06 8.11
C ALA A 51 -4.59 21.88 6.82
N THR A 52 -4.98 21.29 5.69
CA THR A 52 -5.01 21.97 4.39
C THR A 52 -6.40 22.52 4.05
N PHE A 53 -7.40 22.30 4.91
CA PHE A 53 -8.75 22.83 4.74
C PHE A 53 -8.86 24.24 5.31
N GLU A 54 -9.14 25.22 4.44
CA GLU A 54 -9.27 26.64 4.83
C GLU A 54 -10.74 27.08 4.82
N PRO A 55 -11.44 27.12 5.98
CA PRO A 55 -12.88 27.38 6.03
C PRO A 55 -13.28 28.83 5.71
N HIS A 56 -12.37 29.79 5.81
CA HIS A 56 -12.67 31.23 5.70
C HIS A 56 -12.24 31.87 4.36
N ARG A 57 -11.66 31.11 3.42
CA ARG A 57 -11.38 31.65 2.08
C ARG A 57 -12.64 31.61 1.23
N SER A 58 -13.08 32.79 0.82
CA SER A 58 -14.33 33.12 0.13
C SER A 58 -14.58 32.46 -1.24
N GLN A 59 -13.77 31.48 -1.68
CA GLN A 59 -13.88 30.87 -3.02
C GLN A 59 -13.81 29.34 -3.15
N ARG A 60 -13.79 28.49 -2.09
CA ARG A 60 -13.72 27.02 -2.33
C ARG A 60 -14.47 26.07 -1.37
N LEU A 61 -15.04 25.05 -2.04
CA LEU A 61 -15.32 23.64 -1.69
C LEU A 61 -15.58 23.31 -0.21
N SER A 62 -16.79 22.82 0.09
CA SER A 62 -17.14 22.17 1.37
C SER A 62 -16.11 21.11 1.79
N LEU A 63 -15.92 20.90 3.10
CA LEU A 63 -15.00 19.91 3.67
C LEU A 63 -15.10 18.53 3.00
N TRP A 64 -16.31 18.08 2.69
CA TRP A 64 -16.57 16.86 1.93
C TRP A 64 -15.85 16.81 0.57
N ASN A 65 -16.01 17.87 -0.24
CA ASN A 65 -15.42 17.97 -1.58
C ASN A 65 -13.90 18.15 -1.51
N TRP A 66 -13.41 18.82 -0.46
CA TRP A 66 -11.98 18.94 -0.18
C TRP A 66 -11.35 17.58 0.16
N THR A 67 -11.97 16.86 1.10
CA THR A 67 -11.59 15.50 1.50
C THR A 67 -11.60 14.56 0.30
N SER A 68 -12.68 14.56 -0.48
CA SER A 68 -12.81 13.73 -1.67
C SER A 68 -11.70 14.01 -2.70
N ARG A 69 -11.33 15.28 -2.88
CA ARG A 69 -10.23 15.67 -3.77
C ARG A 69 -8.88 15.16 -3.29
N LEU A 70 -8.57 15.31 -2.01
CA LEU A 70 -7.32 14.83 -1.42
C LEU A 70 -7.23 13.30 -1.45
N VAL A 71 -8.31 12.59 -1.10
CA VAL A 71 -8.38 11.11 -1.17
C VAL A 71 -8.09 10.64 -2.59
N THR A 72 -8.61 11.36 -3.59
CA THR A 72 -8.40 11.01 -5.00
C THR A 72 -6.97 11.28 -5.47
N GLN A 73 -6.20 12.12 -4.77
CA GLN A 73 -4.83 12.48 -5.13
C GLN A 73 -3.78 11.71 -4.32
N GLU A 74 -4.16 11.07 -3.21
CA GLU A 74 -3.21 10.38 -2.35
C GLU A 74 -2.85 9.00 -2.93
N PRO A 75 -1.57 8.73 -3.24
CA PRO A 75 -1.15 7.49 -3.89
C PRO A 75 -1.37 6.27 -3.01
N GLU A 76 -1.14 6.38 -1.70
CA GLU A 76 -1.27 5.30 -0.73
C GLU A 76 -2.74 4.89 -0.53
N VAL A 77 -3.65 5.86 -0.37
CA VAL A 77 -5.09 5.61 -0.28
C VAL A 77 -5.63 5.01 -1.58
N ASN A 78 -5.15 5.49 -2.74
CA ASN A 78 -5.55 4.93 -4.04
C ASN A 78 -5.01 3.51 -4.27
N LEU A 79 -3.86 3.16 -3.70
CA LEU A 79 -3.28 1.81 -3.77
C LEU A 79 -4.14 0.83 -2.97
N ILE A 80 -4.50 1.18 -1.74
CA ILE A 80 -5.41 0.40 -0.88
C ILE A 80 -6.79 0.27 -1.54
N LEU A 81 -7.36 1.36 -2.07
CA LEU A 81 -8.64 1.30 -2.77
C LEU A 81 -8.60 0.37 -4.00
N ARG A 82 -7.46 0.26 -4.70
CA ARG A 82 -7.29 -0.70 -5.79
C ARG A 82 -7.26 -2.14 -5.30
N GLU A 83 -6.58 -2.42 -4.18
CA GLU A 83 -6.51 -3.76 -3.57
C GLU A 83 -7.90 -4.27 -3.17
N TYR A 84 -8.78 -3.38 -2.72
CA TYR A 84 -10.18 -3.72 -2.40
C TYR A 84 -11.13 -3.67 -3.61
N GLY A 85 -10.61 -3.57 -4.84
CA GLY A 85 -11.43 -3.54 -6.07
C GLY A 85 -12.16 -2.21 -6.32
N PHE A 86 -11.92 -1.18 -5.52
CA PHE A 86 -12.45 0.17 -5.74
C PHE A 86 -11.60 0.91 -6.79
N HIS A 87 -11.79 0.57 -8.05
CA HIS A 87 -11.15 1.26 -9.16
C HIS A 87 -11.85 2.60 -9.46
N ARG A 88 -11.31 3.72 -8.98
CA ARG A 88 -11.66 5.06 -9.48
C ARG A 88 -10.97 5.34 -10.82
N GLN A 89 -11.21 4.51 -11.82
CA GLN A 89 -10.96 4.93 -13.20
C GLN A 89 -12.11 5.84 -13.62
N SER A 90 -11.80 7.09 -13.97
CA SER A 90 -12.80 7.96 -14.57
C SER A 90 -13.36 7.28 -15.82
N LEU A 91 -14.63 7.53 -16.16
CA LEU A 91 -15.25 7.00 -17.40
C LEU A 91 -14.33 7.21 -18.61
N TRP A 92 -13.65 8.36 -18.62
CA TRP A 92 -12.71 8.75 -19.64
C TRP A 92 -11.40 7.92 -19.62
N GLN A 93 -10.79 7.72 -18.46
CA GLN A 93 -9.61 6.86 -18.32
C GLN A 93 -9.91 5.41 -18.69
N PHE A 94 -11.07 4.91 -18.26
CA PHE A 94 -11.53 3.57 -18.59
C PHE A 94 -11.69 3.38 -20.10
N LEU A 95 -12.48 4.24 -20.76
CA LEU A 95 -12.76 4.14 -22.18
C LEU A 95 -11.54 4.45 -23.06
N SER A 96 -10.61 5.30 -22.59
CA SER A 96 -9.38 5.60 -23.33
C SER A 96 -8.45 4.40 -23.50
N LYS A 97 -8.54 3.41 -22.60
CA LYS A 97 -7.74 2.17 -22.65
C LYS A 97 -8.29 1.13 -23.62
N ILE A 98 -9.53 1.29 -24.08
CA ILE A 98 -10.20 0.31 -24.93
C ILE A 98 -9.94 0.68 -26.38
N GLU A 99 -9.32 -0.23 -27.12
CA GLU A 99 -9.07 -0.02 -28.55
C GLU A 99 -10.40 -0.05 -29.32
N PRO A 100 -10.61 0.83 -30.31
CA PRO A 100 -11.86 0.83 -31.09
C PRO A 100 -12.12 -0.52 -31.79
N VAL A 101 -11.07 -1.26 -32.12
CA VAL A 101 -11.16 -2.61 -32.69
C VAL A 101 -11.67 -3.63 -31.66
N GLN A 102 -11.27 -3.48 -30.38
CA GLN A 102 -11.77 -4.33 -29.29
C GLN A 102 -13.27 -4.13 -29.08
N LEU A 103 -13.73 -2.87 -29.01
CA LEU A 103 -15.16 -2.59 -28.84
C LEU A 103 -15.98 -3.14 -30.02
N ARG A 104 -15.49 -2.98 -31.25
CA ARG A 104 -16.11 -3.54 -32.46
C ARG A 104 -16.26 -5.05 -32.38
N SER A 105 -15.19 -5.76 -32.01
CA SER A 105 -15.21 -7.23 -31.84
C SER A 105 -16.20 -7.66 -30.76
N MET A 106 -16.21 -6.97 -29.61
CA MET A 106 -17.15 -7.25 -28.52
C MET A 106 -18.60 -7.06 -28.95
N GLU A 107 -18.93 -5.97 -29.63
CA GLU A 107 -20.32 -5.67 -30.02
C GLU A 107 -20.81 -6.54 -31.19
N GLN A 108 -19.91 -6.93 -32.11
CA GLN A 108 -20.23 -7.86 -33.20
C GLN A 108 -20.62 -9.26 -32.71
N GLN A 109 -20.14 -9.67 -31.52
CA GLN A 109 -20.51 -10.94 -30.90
C GLN A 109 -21.96 -10.95 -30.38
N PHE A 110 -22.62 -9.80 -30.26
CA PHE A 110 -24.02 -9.70 -29.82
C PHE A 110 -24.92 -9.31 -31.00
N SER A 111 -25.90 -10.17 -31.31
CA SER A 111 -26.88 -9.95 -32.38
C SER A 111 -27.82 -8.75 -32.16
N SER A 112 -27.70 -8.05 -31.02
CA SER A 112 -28.55 -6.91 -30.65
C SER A 112 -28.04 -5.55 -31.15
N PHE A 113 -26.80 -5.46 -31.64
CA PHE A 113 -26.24 -4.19 -32.14
C PHE A 113 -26.34 -4.11 -33.67
N SER A 114 -26.86 -2.99 -34.18
CA SER A 114 -26.82 -2.72 -35.62
C SER A 114 -25.41 -2.30 -36.04
N THR A 115 -25.01 -2.60 -37.28
CA THR A 115 -23.72 -2.20 -37.85
C THR A 115 -23.46 -0.69 -37.70
N GLN A 116 -24.51 0.12 -37.86
CA GLN A 116 -24.42 1.56 -37.69
C GLN A 116 -24.08 1.95 -36.24
N LYS A 117 -24.71 1.30 -35.25
CA LYS A 117 -24.48 1.61 -33.84
C LYS A 117 -23.06 1.25 -33.39
N ILE A 118 -22.52 0.14 -33.90
CA ILE A 118 -21.14 -0.28 -33.65
C ILE A 118 -20.15 0.75 -34.22
N GLU A 119 -20.38 1.20 -35.47
CA GLU A 119 -19.55 2.24 -36.07
C GLU A 119 -19.64 3.57 -35.31
N ASP A 120 -20.82 3.95 -34.82
CA ASP A 120 -21.01 5.15 -34.01
C ASP A 120 -20.25 5.06 -32.68
N HIS A 121 -20.28 3.91 -31.99
CA HIS A 121 -19.52 3.69 -30.76
C HIS A 121 -17.99 3.71 -30.96
N VAL A 122 -17.51 3.10 -32.05
CA VAL A 122 -16.10 3.12 -32.46
C VAL A 122 -15.64 4.56 -32.74
N ARG A 123 -16.44 5.34 -33.46
CA ARG A 123 -16.17 6.75 -33.73
C ARG A 123 -16.17 7.57 -32.44
N LEU A 124 -17.12 7.33 -31.53
CA LEU A 124 -17.17 7.98 -30.21
C LEU A 124 -15.89 7.76 -29.39
N LEU A 125 -15.37 6.53 -29.35
CA LEU A 125 -14.09 6.24 -28.68
C LEU A 125 -12.91 6.92 -29.36
N THR A 126 -12.91 7.00 -30.68
CA THR A 126 -11.85 7.66 -31.46
C THR A 126 -11.82 9.16 -31.17
N ILE A 127 -12.98 9.81 -31.21
CA ILE A 127 -13.14 11.23 -30.86
C ILE A 127 -12.69 11.47 -29.42
N LEU A 128 -13.09 10.61 -28.48
CA LEU A 128 -12.71 10.71 -27.07
C LEU A 128 -11.18 10.78 -26.90
N ARG A 129 -10.44 9.92 -27.61
CA ARG A 129 -8.97 9.89 -27.59
C ARG A 129 -8.35 11.13 -28.23
N GLN A 130 -8.90 11.59 -29.35
CA GLN A 130 -8.41 12.79 -30.04
C GLN A 130 -8.57 14.06 -29.19
N VAL A 131 -9.76 14.26 -28.62
CA VAL A 131 -10.03 15.39 -27.68
C VAL A 131 -9.09 15.33 -26.49
N HIS A 132 -8.85 14.13 -25.94
CA HIS A 132 -7.92 13.97 -24.82
C HIS A 132 -6.49 14.36 -25.17
N GLN A 133 -5.99 13.91 -26.33
CA GLN A 133 -4.66 14.23 -26.78
C GLN A 133 -4.49 15.73 -27.05
N GLN A 134 -5.50 16.37 -27.65
CA GLN A 134 -5.54 17.82 -27.86
C GLN A 134 -5.50 18.58 -26.53
N TYR A 135 -6.33 18.18 -25.56
CA TYR A 135 -6.35 18.79 -24.23
C TYR A 135 -5.01 18.65 -23.50
N ARG A 136 -4.39 17.46 -23.54
CA ARG A 136 -3.08 17.20 -22.93
C ARG A 136 -1.99 18.06 -23.56
N ARG A 137 -2.00 18.21 -24.89
CA ARG A 137 -1.07 19.09 -25.63
C ARG A 137 -1.27 20.56 -25.29
N GLN A 138 -2.51 21.02 -25.17
CA GLN A 138 -2.82 22.40 -24.78
C GLN A 138 -2.29 22.70 -23.37
N ARG A 139 -2.52 21.81 -22.40
CA ARG A 139 -2.00 21.97 -21.03
C ARG A 139 -0.48 22.01 -20.94
N LEU A 140 0.23 21.23 -21.75
CA LEU A 140 1.69 21.25 -21.77
C LEU A 140 2.25 22.57 -22.32
N LYS A 141 1.51 23.23 -23.24
CA LYS A 141 1.85 24.55 -23.78
C LYS A 141 1.47 25.70 -22.84
N SER A 142 0.51 25.49 -21.93
CA SER A 142 0.01 26.51 -20.99
C SER A 142 0.78 26.63 -19.66
N LYS A 143 2.01 26.10 -19.54
CA LYS A 143 2.81 26.07 -18.29
C LYS A 143 3.08 27.44 -17.62
N SER A 144 2.66 28.56 -18.22
CA SER A 144 2.94 29.92 -17.71
C SER A 144 1.71 30.70 -17.23
N GLN A 145 0.53 30.10 -17.09
CA GLN A 145 -0.62 30.78 -16.47
C GLN A 145 -1.27 29.92 -15.39
N GLU A 146 -1.51 30.54 -14.23
CA GLU A 146 -2.15 29.98 -13.04
C GLU A 146 -3.42 29.16 -13.32
N PRO A 147 -3.77 28.22 -12.43
CA PRO A 147 -4.87 27.28 -12.65
C PRO A 147 -6.23 27.98 -12.56
N LYS A 148 -6.72 28.50 -13.70
CA LYS A 148 -8.13 28.87 -13.86
C LYS A 148 -8.99 27.61 -13.61
N LYS A 149 -10.06 27.79 -12.81
CA LYS A 149 -10.99 26.74 -12.38
C LYS A 149 -11.32 25.78 -13.55
N ASN A 150 -10.96 24.50 -13.37
CA ASN A 150 -11.30 23.41 -14.28
C ASN A 150 -12.81 23.34 -14.47
N ASN A 151 -13.32 23.87 -15.58
CA ASN A 151 -14.69 23.62 -15.98
C ASN A 151 -14.68 22.35 -16.83
N ASN A 152 -14.90 21.20 -16.19
CA ASN A 152 -14.99 19.89 -16.88
C ASN A 152 -16.02 19.92 -18.04
N ASN A 153 -16.96 20.88 -18.04
CA ASN A 153 -17.93 21.10 -19.12
C ASN A 153 -17.28 21.46 -20.45
N HIS A 154 -16.14 22.17 -20.47
CA HIS A 154 -15.50 22.58 -21.72
C HIS A 154 -15.00 21.37 -22.54
N LEU A 155 -14.51 20.32 -21.88
CA LEU A 155 -14.09 19.09 -22.53
C LEU A 155 -15.27 18.34 -23.18
N TRP A 156 -16.41 18.33 -22.49
CA TRP A 156 -17.64 17.72 -23.01
C TRP A 156 -18.21 18.51 -24.19
N GLU A 157 -18.12 19.83 -24.16
CA GLU A 157 -18.52 20.71 -25.27
C GLU A 157 -17.61 20.51 -26.49
N MET A 158 -16.29 20.46 -26.30
CA MET A 158 -15.34 20.15 -27.39
C MET A 158 -15.62 18.79 -28.02
N MET A 159 -15.90 17.78 -27.20
CA MET A 159 -16.26 16.45 -27.68
C MET A 159 -17.58 16.47 -28.43
N LEU A 160 -18.61 17.15 -27.91
CA LEU A 160 -19.91 17.26 -28.57
C LEU A 160 -19.81 17.91 -29.96
N VAL A 161 -18.98 18.95 -30.12
CA VAL A 161 -18.74 19.57 -31.42
C VAL A 161 -18.14 18.58 -32.42
N GLN A 162 -17.15 17.77 -32.00
CA GLN A 162 -16.54 16.76 -32.87
C GLN A 162 -17.51 15.60 -33.18
N VAL A 163 -18.35 15.22 -32.22
CA VAL A 163 -19.40 14.21 -32.40
C VAL A 163 -20.45 14.67 -33.41
N GLN A 164 -20.88 15.93 -33.35
CA GLN A 164 -21.82 16.52 -34.31
C GLN A 164 -21.22 16.65 -35.70
N GLN A 165 -19.92 16.96 -35.82
CA GLN A 165 -19.20 17.00 -37.10
C GLN A 165 -19.11 15.62 -37.78
N GLN A 166 -19.16 14.53 -37.02
CA GLN A 166 -19.15 13.17 -37.55
C GLN A 166 -20.56 12.58 -37.78
N ALA A 167 -21.60 13.42 -37.74
CA ALA A 167 -23.00 13.06 -37.95
C ALA A 167 -23.52 11.96 -37.00
N ILE A 168 -22.93 11.82 -35.82
CA ILE A 168 -23.40 10.90 -34.77
C ILE A 168 -24.62 11.57 -34.09
N PRO A 169 -25.76 10.88 -33.93
CA PRO A 169 -27.03 11.48 -33.51
C PRO A 169 -27.08 11.79 -32.00
N ILE A 170 -26.11 12.54 -31.48
CA ILE A 170 -26.01 12.96 -30.09
C ILE A 170 -26.05 14.50 -30.04
N THR A 171 -27.10 15.03 -29.42
CA THR A 171 -27.43 16.46 -29.48
C THR A 171 -27.04 17.24 -28.22
N SER A 172 -26.66 16.57 -27.14
CA SER A 172 -26.30 17.23 -25.87
C SER A 172 -25.13 16.56 -25.16
N THR A 173 -24.46 17.31 -24.29
CA THR A 173 -23.36 16.79 -23.46
C THR A 173 -23.84 15.75 -22.45
N GLN A 174 -25.12 15.80 -22.06
CA GLN A 174 -25.72 14.78 -21.19
C GLN A 174 -25.96 13.48 -21.96
N ALA A 175 -26.58 13.56 -23.15
CA ALA A 175 -26.76 12.39 -24.02
C ALA A 175 -25.41 11.73 -24.37
N LEU A 176 -24.37 12.54 -24.60
CA LEU A 176 -23.01 12.04 -24.82
C LEU A 176 -22.45 11.25 -23.63
N LYS A 177 -22.63 11.77 -22.40
CA LYS A 177 -22.20 11.07 -21.18
C LYS A 177 -22.97 9.78 -21.00
N ASP A 178 -24.28 9.82 -21.23
CA ASP A 178 -25.15 8.66 -21.08
C ASP A 178 -24.74 7.56 -22.07
N GLU A 179 -24.43 7.90 -23.31
CA GLU A 179 -23.96 6.93 -24.31
C GLU A 179 -22.61 6.29 -23.92
N LEU A 180 -21.66 7.10 -23.45
CA LEU A 180 -20.37 6.60 -22.96
C LEU A 180 -20.54 5.70 -21.71
N ILE A 181 -21.50 6.02 -20.83
CA ILE A 181 -21.85 5.17 -19.70
C ILE A 181 -22.45 3.85 -20.19
N GLN A 182 -23.28 3.85 -21.24
CA GLN A 182 -23.81 2.62 -21.83
C GLN A 182 -22.71 1.74 -22.42
N ILE A 183 -21.76 2.34 -23.15
CA ILE A 183 -20.58 1.64 -23.66
C ILE A 183 -19.81 0.99 -22.50
N ARG A 184 -19.55 1.74 -21.41
CA ARG A 184 -18.89 1.17 -20.21
C ARG A 184 -19.69 0.03 -19.59
N LYS A 185 -21.01 0.19 -19.40
CA LYS A 185 -21.88 -0.85 -18.84
C LYS A 185 -21.88 -2.10 -19.70
N PHE A 186 -21.88 -1.94 -21.02
CA PHE A 186 -21.78 -3.03 -21.98
C PHE A 186 -20.46 -3.78 -21.80
N ILE A 187 -19.32 -3.08 -21.76
CA ILE A 187 -18.01 -3.69 -21.51
C ILE A 187 -17.98 -4.40 -20.15
N ASP A 188 -18.49 -3.77 -19.09
CA ASP A 188 -18.54 -4.38 -17.75
C ASP A 188 -19.47 -5.60 -17.70
N HIS A 189 -20.52 -5.65 -18.53
CA HIS A 189 -21.42 -6.81 -18.65
C HIS A 189 -20.78 -7.93 -19.47
N HIS A 190 -20.16 -7.61 -20.61
CA HIS A 190 -19.39 -8.54 -21.44
C HIS A 190 -18.27 -9.19 -20.63
N ARG A 191 -17.50 -8.37 -19.90
CA ARG A 191 -16.50 -8.82 -18.92
C ARG A 191 -17.09 -9.84 -17.95
N ARG A 192 -18.16 -9.47 -17.24
CA ARG A 192 -18.83 -10.32 -16.23
C ARG A 192 -19.30 -11.67 -16.78
N ASN A 193 -19.81 -11.69 -18.01
CA ASN A 193 -20.28 -12.93 -18.65
C ASN A 193 -19.13 -13.85 -19.11
N LEU A 194 -17.91 -13.34 -19.24
CA LEU A 194 -16.71 -14.11 -19.60
C LEU A 194 -15.97 -14.72 -18.39
N TYR A 195 -16.33 -14.38 -17.15
CA TYR A 195 -15.69 -14.89 -15.90
C TYR A 195 -15.96 -16.37 -15.57
N GLN A 196 -16.33 -17.21 -16.55
CA GLN A 196 -16.15 -18.66 -16.42
C GLN A 196 -14.78 -19.14 -16.94
N SER A 197 -13.95 -18.26 -17.51
CA SER A 197 -12.56 -18.57 -17.84
C SER A 197 -11.63 -17.36 -17.59
N PRO A 198 -10.48 -17.54 -16.93
CA PRO A 198 -9.46 -16.49 -16.76
C PRO A 198 -8.84 -15.94 -18.06
N SER A 199 -9.22 -16.44 -19.24
CA SER A 199 -8.50 -16.24 -20.51
C SER A 199 -9.13 -15.24 -21.48
N TRP A 200 -10.13 -14.45 -21.09
CA TRP A 200 -10.91 -13.66 -22.06
C TRP A 200 -10.16 -12.44 -22.63
N GLU A 201 -9.17 -11.90 -21.91
CA GLU A 201 -8.24 -10.89 -22.46
C GLU A 201 -7.38 -11.50 -23.58
N ARG A 202 -6.94 -12.76 -23.43
CA ARG A 202 -6.17 -13.49 -24.45
C ARG A 202 -6.96 -13.75 -25.73
N SER A 203 -8.18 -14.28 -25.62
CA SER A 203 -8.98 -14.63 -26.81
C SER A 203 -9.44 -13.41 -27.64
N LEU A 204 -9.51 -12.21 -27.05
CA LEU A 204 -9.93 -11.01 -27.77
C LEU A 204 -8.75 -10.28 -28.44
N ILE A 205 -7.55 -10.42 -27.89
CA ILE A 205 -6.30 -9.84 -28.40
C ILE A 205 -5.73 -10.71 -29.54
N GLU A 206 -5.83 -12.04 -29.44
CA GLU A 206 -5.49 -13.01 -30.49
C GLU A 206 -6.33 -12.79 -31.77
N ALA A 207 -7.59 -12.38 -31.62
CA ALA A 207 -8.50 -12.13 -32.74
C ALA A 207 -8.19 -10.83 -33.52
N VAL A 208 -7.45 -9.88 -32.93
CA VAL A 208 -7.24 -8.53 -33.48
C VAL A 208 -5.84 -8.34 -34.07
N HIS A 209 -4.81 -8.97 -33.51
CA HIS A 209 -3.42 -8.64 -33.84
C HIS A 209 -2.68 -9.68 -34.70
N GLY A 210 -3.29 -10.83 -34.99
CA GLY A 210 -2.52 -11.97 -35.51
C GLY A 210 -1.43 -12.39 -34.51
N SER A 211 -0.69 -13.45 -34.80
CA SER A 211 0.18 -14.15 -33.84
C SER A 211 1.36 -13.36 -33.23
N HIS A 212 1.42 -12.04 -33.34
CA HIS A 212 2.53 -11.22 -32.88
C HIS A 212 2.31 -10.50 -31.53
N PHE A 213 1.08 -10.46 -30.99
CA PHE A 213 0.86 -9.92 -29.64
C PHE A 213 1.19 -10.94 -28.54
N ASN A 214 1.01 -12.23 -28.83
CA ASN A 214 1.52 -13.31 -27.97
C ASN A 214 3.01 -13.14 -27.73
N ASP A 215 3.80 -12.73 -28.74
CA ASP A 215 5.25 -12.55 -28.56
C ASP A 215 5.61 -11.54 -27.45
N LEU A 216 4.94 -10.39 -27.31
CA LEU A 216 5.33 -9.36 -26.32
C LEU A 216 4.83 -9.64 -24.90
N GLU A 217 3.60 -10.13 -24.74
CA GLU A 217 3.05 -10.47 -23.42
C GLU A 217 3.62 -11.81 -22.91
N GLU A 218 3.89 -12.77 -23.81
CA GLU A 218 4.62 -13.99 -23.48
C GLU A 218 6.09 -13.68 -23.18
N LEU A 219 6.72 -12.70 -23.86
CA LEU A 219 8.05 -12.23 -23.46
C LEU A 219 8.04 -11.55 -22.09
N GLU A 220 7.04 -10.70 -21.79
CA GLU A 220 6.94 -10.05 -20.47
C GLU A 220 6.65 -11.07 -19.37
N GLN A 221 5.74 -12.01 -19.60
CA GLN A 221 5.42 -13.10 -18.68
C GLN A 221 6.61 -14.05 -18.49
N ARG A 222 7.31 -14.45 -19.57
CA ARG A 222 8.57 -15.21 -19.48
C ARG A 222 9.62 -14.43 -18.72
N ARG A 223 9.74 -13.11 -18.92
CA ARG A 223 10.69 -12.27 -18.19
C ARG A 223 10.37 -12.20 -16.69
N ILE A 224 9.08 -12.18 -16.33
CA ILE A 224 8.62 -12.25 -14.94
C ILE A 224 8.90 -13.64 -14.34
N GLU A 225 8.62 -14.72 -15.09
CA GLU A 225 8.87 -16.10 -14.68
C GLU A 225 10.36 -16.40 -14.54
N GLU A 226 11.20 -15.93 -15.46
CA GLU A 226 12.66 -16.01 -15.39
C GLU A 226 13.20 -15.26 -14.17
N PHE A 227 12.65 -14.07 -13.88
CA PHE A 227 13.04 -13.34 -12.68
C PHE A 227 12.57 -14.00 -11.38
N TYR A 228 11.35 -14.56 -11.37
CA TYR A 228 10.85 -15.36 -10.25
C TYR A 228 11.77 -16.54 -9.99
N TYR A 229 12.13 -17.27 -11.05
CA TYR A 229 13.06 -18.38 -10.99
C TYR A 229 14.44 -17.94 -10.48
N HIS A 230 14.97 -16.79 -10.93
CA HIS A 230 16.22 -16.24 -10.41
C HIS A 230 16.14 -15.88 -8.92
N VAL A 231 15.06 -15.23 -8.46
CA VAL A 231 14.87 -14.92 -7.04
C VAL A 231 14.77 -16.21 -6.21
N GLU A 232 14.05 -17.22 -6.69
CA GLU A 232 13.92 -18.51 -6.02
C GLU A 232 15.27 -19.25 -5.94
N GLN A 233 16.04 -19.28 -7.02
CA GLN A 233 17.31 -20.02 -7.09
C GLN A 233 18.47 -19.31 -6.39
N GLU A 234 18.49 -17.98 -6.35
CA GLU A 234 19.65 -17.23 -5.87
C GLU A 234 19.36 -16.40 -4.61
N PHE A 235 18.25 -15.67 -4.57
CA PHE A 235 17.94 -14.82 -3.42
C PHE A 235 17.47 -15.65 -2.23
N GLN A 236 16.61 -16.66 -2.42
CA GLN A 236 16.11 -17.44 -1.28
C GLN A 236 17.23 -18.16 -0.51
N PRO A 237 18.22 -18.80 -1.15
CA PRO A 237 19.38 -19.32 -0.43
C PRO A 237 20.19 -18.24 0.28
N TYR A 238 20.38 -17.08 -0.35
CA TYR A 238 21.07 -15.94 0.26
C TYR A 238 20.32 -15.39 1.48
N TYR A 239 19.00 -15.22 1.39
CA TYR A 239 18.13 -14.87 2.50
C TYR A 239 18.25 -15.89 3.64
N ARG A 240 18.18 -17.20 3.35
CA ARG A 240 18.32 -18.25 4.37
C ARG A 240 19.65 -18.16 5.12
N GLN A 241 20.74 -17.82 4.42
CA GLN A 241 22.05 -17.59 5.04
C GLN A 241 22.06 -16.34 5.93
N MET A 242 21.43 -15.25 5.49
CA MET A 242 21.40 -13.97 6.21
C MET A 242 20.33 -13.90 7.30
N ARG A 243 19.34 -14.80 7.29
CA ARG A 243 18.14 -14.74 8.13
C ARG A 243 18.46 -14.56 9.60
N LEU A 244 19.40 -15.32 10.14
CA LEU A 244 19.77 -15.24 11.56
C LEU A 244 20.44 -13.90 11.90
N GLN A 245 21.28 -13.38 11.01
CA GLN A 245 21.89 -12.07 11.19
C GLN A 245 20.86 -10.95 11.14
N LEU A 246 19.89 -11.03 10.22
CA LEU A 246 18.77 -10.08 10.19
C LEU A 246 17.98 -10.09 11.50
N LEU A 247 17.72 -11.28 12.05
CA LEU A 247 17.04 -11.44 13.32
C LEU A 247 17.87 -10.81 14.46
N ASP A 248 19.16 -11.12 14.55
CA ASP A 248 20.06 -10.56 15.57
C ASP A 248 20.08 -9.05 15.52
N CYS A 249 20.37 -8.48 14.34
CA CYS A 249 20.42 -7.04 14.15
C CYS A 249 19.09 -6.39 14.51
N SER A 250 17.95 -7.02 14.16
CA SER A 250 16.63 -6.48 14.50
C SER A 250 16.36 -6.45 16.00
N LEU A 251 16.72 -7.51 16.72
CA LEU A 251 16.54 -7.63 18.17
C LEU A 251 17.45 -6.67 18.90
N GLU A 252 18.74 -6.68 18.57
CA GLU A 252 19.75 -5.78 19.14
C GLU A 252 19.34 -4.32 18.95
N THR A 253 19.01 -3.93 17.70
CA THR A 253 18.57 -2.57 17.39
C THR A 253 17.36 -2.17 18.23
N THR A 254 16.36 -3.05 18.35
CA THR A 254 15.15 -2.76 19.11
C THR A 254 15.42 -2.62 20.61
N ILE A 255 16.22 -3.53 21.17
CA ILE A 255 16.58 -3.52 22.59
C ILE A 255 17.38 -2.27 22.94
N LEU A 256 18.39 -1.93 22.11
CA LEU A 256 19.21 -0.74 22.29
C LEU A 256 18.38 0.54 22.14
N GLN A 257 17.50 0.64 21.14
CA GLN A 257 16.60 1.79 21.01
C GLN A 257 15.73 1.99 22.25
N ARG A 258 15.19 0.90 22.82
CA ARG A 258 14.40 0.97 24.06
C ARG A 258 15.25 1.38 25.26
N LEU A 259 16.48 0.86 25.39
CA LEU A 259 17.43 1.28 26.43
C LEU A 259 17.80 2.76 26.30
N THR A 260 18.12 3.22 25.10
CA THR A 260 18.41 4.63 24.80
C THR A 260 17.23 5.53 25.15
N TYR A 261 16.01 5.12 24.80
CA TYR A 261 14.78 5.83 25.16
C TYR A 261 14.62 5.97 26.68
N LEU A 262 14.80 4.88 27.44
CA LEU A 262 14.69 4.90 28.91
C LEU A 262 15.79 5.75 29.55
N ARG A 263 17.03 5.66 29.04
CA ARG A 263 18.20 6.36 29.58
C ARG A 263 18.17 7.87 29.29
N ASN A 264 17.71 8.28 28.11
CA ASN A 264 17.68 9.68 27.70
C ASN A 264 16.44 10.44 28.20
N SER A 265 15.56 9.77 28.94
CA SER A 265 14.39 10.42 29.53
C SER A 265 14.80 11.38 30.65
N SER A 266 14.15 12.54 30.72
CA SER A 266 14.29 13.49 31.83
C SER A 266 13.68 12.98 33.15
N SER A 267 12.94 11.87 33.12
CA SER A 267 12.33 11.27 34.31
C SER A 267 13.32 10.37 35.04
N SER A 268 13.66 10.71 36.29
CA SER A 268 14.51 9.87 37.15
C SER A 268 14.00 8.43 37.30
N LYS A 269 12.67 8.24 37.24
CA LYS A 269 12.03 6.93 37.25
C LYS A 269 12.36 6.12 35.99
N LEU A 270 12.29 6.72 34.80
CA LEU A 270 12.59 6.04 33.54
C LEU A 270 14.09 5.71 33.42
N VAL A 271 14.96 6.60 33.93
CA VAL A 271 16.39 6.32 34.02
C VAL A 271 16.67 5.13 34.93
N LYS A 272 16.04 5.03 36.11
CA LYS A 272 16.12 3.83 36.97
C LYS A 272 15.65 2.57 36.22
N GLN A 273 14.57 2.68 35.47
CA GLN A 273 14.03 1.58 34.68
C GLN A 273 14.97 1.11 33.57
N SER A 274 15.86 1.97 33.04
CA SER A 274 16.86 1.55 32.04
C SER A 274 17.81 0.46 32.58
N ALA A 275 18.28 0.61 33.82
CA ALA A 275 19.15 -0.38 34.47
C ALA A 275 18.38 -1.66 34.84
N GLN A 276 17.12 -1.51 35.24
CA GLN A 276 16.25 -2.65 35.56
C GLN A 276 15.83 -3.43 34.30
N TYR A 277 15.70 -2.78 33.14
CA TYR A 277 15.20 -3.38 31.91
C TYR A 277 16.06 -4.55 31.43
N LEU A 278 17.38 -4.34 31.29
CA LEU A 278 18.28 -5.40 30.83
C LEU A 278 18.38 -6.55 31.83
N SER A 279 18.42 -6.24 33.13
CA SER A 279 18.41 -7.24 34.21
C SER A 279 17.14 -8.09 34.17
N ALA A 280 15.98 -7.45 34.03
CA ALA A 280 14.70 -8.14 33.90
C ALA A 280 14.62 -9.01 32.64
N LEU A 281 15.20 -8.54 31.52
CA LEU A 281 15.24 -9.27 30.26
C LEU A 281 16.10 -10.55 30.41
N ARG A 282 17.27 -10.42 31.07
CA ARG A 282 18.13 -11.55 31.44
C ARG A 282 17.42 -12.56 32.33
N TYR A 283 16.81 -12.11 33.42
CA TYR A 283 16.09 -13.03 34.32
C TYR A 283 14.95 -13.76 33.61
N PHE A 284 14.26 -13.10 32.68
CA PHE A 284 13.19 -13.71 31.92
C PHE A 284 13.71 -14.74 30.90
N TYR A 285 14.64 -14.36 30.01
CA TYR A 285 15.06 -15.22 28.90
C TYR A 285 16.18 -16.21 29.24
N VAL A 286 17.07 -15.87 30.17
CA VAL A 286 18.22 -16.71 30.57
C VAL A 286 17.85 -17.59 31.76
N SER A 287 17.28 -16.99 32.81
CA SER A 287 16.96 -17.71 34.06
C SER A 287 15.56 -18.31 34.09
N GLY A 288 14.68 -17.96 33.14
CA GLY A 288 13.31 -18.49 33.07
C GLY A 288 12.43 -18.08 34.26
N LEU A 289 12.80 -17.03 35.00
CA LEU A 289 12.09 -16.64 36.22
C LEU A 289 10.70 -16.07 35.89
N PRO A 290 9.67 -16.40 36.68
CA PRO A 290 8.34 -15.80 36.51
C PRO A 290 8.37 -14.32 36.90
N MET A 291 7.48 -13.52 36.31
CA MET A 291 7.43 -12.05 36.50
C MET A 291 7.37 -11.61 37.97
N ARG A 292 6.75 -12.40 38.85
CA ARG A 292 6.69 -12.10 40.29
C ARG A 292 8.05 -12.20 40.96
N GLU A 293 8.85 -13.20 40.61
CA GLU A 293 10.20 -13.38 41.15
C GLU A 293 11.16 -12.33 40.58
N ILE A 294 11.04 -12.01 39.30
CA ILE A 294 11.81 -10.93 38.67
C ILE A 294 11.56 -9.60 39.40
N ALA A 295 10.32 -9.31 39.79
CA ALA A 295 9.98 -8.06 40.48
C ALA A 295 10.82 -7.88 41.75
N VAL A 296 10.92 -8.94 42.56
CA VAL A 296 11.75 -8.97 43.78
C VAL A 296 13.21 -8.69 43.44
N GLN A 297 13.75 -9.34 42.40
CA GLN A 297 15.15 -9.18 42.00
C GLN A 297 15.51 -7.77 41.52
N ILE A 298 14.56 -7.07 40.88
CA ILE A 298 14.80 -5.71 40.35
C ILE A 298 14.29 -4.59 41.27
N GLY A 299 13.80 -4.94 42.48
CA GLY A 299 13.30 -3.98 43.46
C GLY A 299 11.94 -3.35 43.12
N GLU A 300 11.11 -4.07 42.36
CA GLU A 300 9.70 -3.75 42.13
C GLU A 300 8.79 -4.58 43.07
N GLN A 301 7.57 -4.13 43.33
CA GLN A 301 6.67 -4.76 44.30
C GLN A 301 5.83 -5.87 43.67
N HIS A 302 5.54 -5.77 42.36
CA HIS A 302 4.56 -6.62 41.71
C HIS A 302 4.99 -7.03 40.29
N GLY A 303 4.66 -8.27 39.91
CA GLY A 303 5.01 -8.81 38.59
C GLY A 303 4.40 -8.07 37.39
N TYR A 304 3.28 -7.35 37.57
CA TYR A 304 2.72 -6.53 36.49
C TYR A 304 3.63 -5.34 36.13
N GLN A 305 4.46 -4.86 37.07
CA GLN A 305 5.43 -3.79 36.83
C GLN A 305 6.53 -4.29 35.91
N VAL A 306 7.01 -5.52 36.13
CA VAL A 306 7.97 -6.20 35.24
C VAL A 306 7.35 -6.43 33.86
N SER A 307 6.09 -6.90 33.80
CA SER A 307 5.40 -7.11 32.52
C SER A 307 5.29 -5.82 31.70
N ARG A 308 5.00 -4.69 32.37
CA ARG A 308 4.95 -3.36 31.75
C ARG A 308 6.33 -2.83 31.37
N LEU A 309 7.35 -3.09 32.19
CA LEU A 309 8.74 -2.71 31.92
C LEU A 309 9.28 -3.44 30.70
N LEU A 310 9.14 -4.76 30.65
CA LEU A 310 9.62 -5.58 29.54
C LEU A 310 8.80 -5.38 28.28
N ASN A 311 7.47 -5.24 28.42
CA ASN A 311 6.51 -5.11 27.33
C ASN A 311 6.87 -6.01 26.15
N LEU A 312 6.93 -7.32 26.42
CA LEU A 312 7.45 -8.34 25.49
C LEU A 312 6.65 -8.42 24.20
N LYS A 313 5.35 -8.05 24.24
CA LYS A 313 4.52 -7.94 23.04
C LYS A 313 5.05 -6.85 22.11
N ALA A 314 5.18 -5.63 22.61
CA ALA A 314 5.72 -4.52 21.82
C ALA A 314 7.16 -4.80 21.37
N LEU A 315 7.99 -5.40 22.22
CA LEU A 315 9.35 -5.80 21.83
C LEU A 315 9.34 -6.70 20.59
N ARG A 316 8.50 -7.73 20.56
CA ARG A 316 8.37 -8.62 19.39
C ARG A 316 7.84 -7.90 18.16
N GLU A 317 6.80 -7.10 18.30
CA GLU A 317 6.23 -6.33 17.19
C GLU A 317 7.24 -5.32 16.61
N ASP A 318 7.98 -4.62 17.47
CA ASP A 318 9.03 -3.68 17.08
C ASP A 318 10.17 -4.41 16.35
N SER A 319 10.66 -5.53 16.91
CA SER A 319 11.72 -6.32 16.28
C SER A 319 11.29 -6.96 14.97
N GLN A 320 10.04 -7.43 14.86
CA GLN A 320 9.49 -7.93 13.60
C GLN A 320 9.47 -6.82 12.53
N ARG A 321 8.98 -5.63 12.87
CA ARG A 321 9.00 -4.48 11.95
C ARG A 321 10.42 -4.14 11.52
N GLN A 322 11.35 -4.12 12.46
CA GLN A 322 12.76 -3.86 12.16
C GLN A 322 13.36 -4.92 11.24
N MET A 323 13.06 -6.21 11.47
CA MET A 323 13.55 -7.30 10.62
C MET A 323 13.00 -7.20 9.19
N LEU A 324 11.73 -6.82 9.02
CA LEU A 324 11.13 -6.59 7.70
C LEU A 324 11.80 -5.43 6.95
N LEU A 325 12.14 -4.34 7.65
CA LEU A 325 12.91 -3.23 7.07
C LEU A 325 14.31 -3.68 6.64
N LEU A 326 15.00 -4.48 7.46
CA LEU A 326 16.31 -5.01 7.13
C LEU A 326 16.25 -6.00 5.95
N LEU A 327 15.21 -6.85 5.87
CA LEU A 327 14.97 -7.74 4.73
C LEU A 327 14.80 -6.94 3.43
N HIS A 328 14.01 -5.88 3.46
CA HIS A 328 13.80 -5.01 2.31
C HIS A 328 15.13 -4.39 1.83
N ASN A 329 15.95 -3.89 2.75
CA ASN A 329 17.27 -3.35 2.41
C ASN A 329 18.23 -4.42 1.87
N LEU A 330 18.23 -5.61 2.47
CA LEU A 330 19.03 -6.75 2.01
C LEU A 330 18.66 -7.13 0.57
N PHE A 331 17.36 -7.20 0.26
CA PHE A 331 16.88 -7.49 -1.08
C PHE A 331 17.30 -6.42 -2.08
N ILE A 332 17.15 -5.13 -1.74
CA ILE A 332 17.61 -4.03 -2.59
C ILE A 332 19.11 -4.15 -2.88
N ASP A 333 19.93 -4.44 -1.86
CA ASP A 333 21.37 -4.55 -2.03
C ASP A 333 21.76 -5.80 -2.83
N TRP A 334 21.02 -6.91 -2.66
CA TRP A 334 21.17 -8.10 -3.49
C TRP A 334 20.85 -7.82 -4.96
N VAL A 335 19.71 -7.18 -5.25
CA VAL A 335 19.34 -6.76 -6.61
C VAL A 335 20.40 -5.84 -7.20
N LYS A 336 20.88 -4.85 -6.44
CA LYS A 336 21.95 -3.94 -6.91
C LYS A 336 23.25 -4.67 -7.26
N LYS A 337 23.62 -5.71 -6.51
CA LYS A 337 24.84 -6.51 -6.72
C LYS A 337 24.70 -7.47 -7.90
N GLN A 338 23.52 -8.03 -8.12
CA GLN A 338 23.25 -8.99 -9.20
C GLN A 338 22.77 -8.34 -10.51
N ALA A 339 22.44 -7.05 -10.51
CA ALA A 339 21.90 -6.40 -11.68
C ALA A 339 22.95 -6.23 -12.80
N ALA A 340 22.87 -7.10 -13.81
CA ALA A 340 22.93 -6.64 -15.21
C ALA A 340 21.85 -5.56 -15.44
N ALA A 341 22.07 -4.63 -16.37
CA ALA A 341 21.22 -3.45 -16.57
C ALA A 341 19.72 -3.75 -16.76
N GLU A 342 19.38 -4.96 -17.22
CA GLU A 342 18.03 -5.42 -17.56
C GLU A 342 17.13 -5.67 -16.33
N HIS A 343 17.67 -6.20 -15.22
CA HIS A 343 16.87 -6.45 -14.00
C HIS A 343 16.57 -5.18 -13.21
N ARG A 344 17.41 -4.15 -13.34
CA ARG A 344 17.22 -2.85 -12.67
C ARG A 344 15.98 -2.12 -13.19
N GLN A 345 15.76 -2.14 -14.50
CA GLN A 345 14.61 -1.50 -15.13
C GLN A 345 13.28 -2.14 -14.70
N MET A 346 13.26 -3.47 -14.56
CA MET A 346 12.06 -4.19 -14.16
C MET A 346 11.62 -3.88 -12.73
N TRP A 347 12.57 -3.64 -11.81
CA TRP A 347 12.26 -3.16 -10.46
C TRP A 347 11.67 -1.73 -10.46
N GLU A 348 12.23 -0.82 -11.27
CA GLU A 348 11.74 0.57 -11.36
C GLU A 348 10.35 0.66 -11.98
N GLU A 349 10.03 -0.24 -12.91
CA GLU A 349 8.75 -0.26 -13.61
C GLU A 349 7.66 -1.04 -12.85
N GLN A 350 8.00 -2.08 -12.08
CA GLN A 350 7.04 -2.97 -11.43
C GLN A 350 7.40 -3.36 -9.98
N PRO A 351 7.32 -2.40 -9.01
CA PRO A 351 7.66 -2.67 -7.61
C PRO A 351 6.74 -3.70 -6.92
N GLY A 352 5.53 -3.93 -7.45
CA GLY A 352 4.58 -4.91 -6.90
C GLY A 352 5.03 -6.36 -7.04
N ILE A 353 5.79 -6.69 -8.10
CA ILE A 353 6.30 -8.04 -8.33
C ILE A 353 7.33 -8.42 -7.28
N ALA A 354 8.20 -7.49 -6.90
CA ALA A 354 9.20 -7.76 -5.90
C ALA A 354 8.62 -7.94 -4.48
N ILE A 355 7.48 -7.30 -4.18
CA ILE A 355 6.74 -7.55 -2.93
C ILE A 355 6.20 -8.99 -2.93
N GLN A 356 5.57 -9.43 -4.03
CA GLN A 356 5.10 -10.81 -4.18
C GLN A 356 6.25 -11.83 -4.06
N LEU A 357 7.40 -11.51 -4.61
CA LEU A 357 8.60 -12.34 -4.55
C LEU A 357 9.21 -12.45 -3.15
N LEU A 358 8.94 -11.46 -2.29
CA LEU A 358 9.35 -11.46 -0.89
C LEU A 358 8.32 -12.10 0.04
N ASP A 359 7.14 -12.48 -0.46
CA ASP A 359 6.04 -12.98 0.38
C ASP A 359 6.46 -14.21 1.19
N GLU A 360 7.24 -15.12 0.62
CA GLU A 360 7.76 -16.29 1.35
C GLU A 360 8.67 -15.90 2.52
N SER A 361 9.61 -14.98 2.28
CA SER A 361 10.53 -14.49 3.31
C SER A 361 9.80 -13.66 4.38
N ILE A 362 8.79 -12.89 3.97
CA ILE A 362 7.92 -12.12 4.88
C ILE A 362 7.06 -13.08 5.73
N ALA A 363 6.52 -14.14 5.11
CA ALA A 363 5.75 -15.16 5.81
C ALA A 363 6.64 -15.94 6.80
N ASP A 364 7.87 -16.29 6.44
CA ASP A 364 8.85 -16.92 7.35
C ASP A 364 9.12 -16.04 8.57
N ILE A 365 9.37 -14.74 8.37
CA ILE A 365 9.53 -13.77 9.48
C ILE A 365 8.28 -13.72 10.35
N ARG A 366 7.10 -13.57 9.76
CA ARG A 366 5.83 -13.52 10.50
C ARG A 366 5.62 -14.79 11.33
N ASN A 367 5.87 -15.96 10.75
CA ASN A 367 5.72 -17.24 11.43
C ASN A 367 6.70 -17.39 12.61
N MET A 368 7.95 -16.95 12.44
CA MET A 368 8.97 -16.98 13.48
C MET A 368 8.58 -16.15 14.72
N PHE A 369 8.02 -14.96 14.50
CA PHE A 369 7.54 -14.12 15.61
C PHE A 369 6.20 -14.60 16.19
N ALA A 370 5.32 -15.18 15.36
CA ALA A 370 4.07 -15.80 15.83
C ALA A 370 4.35 -17.01 16.74
N GLN A 371 5.34 -17.84 16.42
CA GLN A 371 5.79 -18.93 17.29
C GLN A 371 6.26 -18.40 18.65
N ALA A 372 7.07 -17.34 18.67
CA ALA A 372 7.53 -16.72 19.91
C ALA A 372 6.40 -16.08 20.74
N GLU A 373 5.30 -15.67 20.09
CA GLU A 373 4.10 -15.21 20.78
C GLU A 373 3.27 -16.36 21.36
N ALA A 374 3.17 -17.47 20.63
CA ALA A 374 2.41 -18.66 21.00
C ALA A 374 3.03 -19.45 22.15
N GLU A 375 4.31 -19.24 22.48
CA GLU A 375 5.01 -19.83 23.64
C GLU A 375 4.47 -19.38 25.02
N LYS A 376 3.29 -18.79 25.06
CA LYS A 376 2.52 -18.59 26.29
C LYS A 376 1.65 -19.81 26.54
N TYR A 377 1.66 -20.30 27.78
CA TYR A 377 0.59 -21.04 28.49
C TYR A 377 0.87 -22.44 29.06
N ASP A 378 2.07 -23.02 28.96
CA ASP A 378 2.28 -24.38 29.52
C ASP A 378 3.19 -24.43 30.76
N GLY A 379 2.98 -23.57 31.76
CA GLY A 379 3.51 -23.74 33.14
C GLY A 379 5.04 -23.74 33.34
N HIS A 380 5.80 -23.93 32.27
CA HIS A 380 7.24 -23.98 32.13
C HIS A 380 7.60 -23.05 30.97
N HIS A 381 8.23 -21.92 31.30
CA HIS A 381 8.69 -20.93 30.34
C HIS A 381 9.95 -21.41 29.63
N GLU A 382 9.84 -22.42 28.77
CA GLU A 382 11.03 -22.96 28.12
C GLU A 382 11.66 -21.94 27.15
N ASN A 383 10.90 -20.92 26.69
CA ASN A 383 11.41 -19.79 25.88
C ASN A 383 12.27 -20.34 24.71
N ASN A 384 11.74 -21.34 24.02
CA ASN A 384 12.47 -22.18 23.06
C ASN A 384 12.44 -21.63 21.64
N SER A 385 11.63 -20.61 21.36
CA SER A 385 11.49 -20.07 20.01
C SER A 385 12.81 -19.49 19.56
N LEU A 386 13.03 -19.50 18.26
CA LEU A 386 14.26 -18.94 17.69
C LEU A 386 14.46 -17.48 18.18
N VAL A 387 13.39 -16.68 18.22
CA VAL A 387 13.42 -15.31 18.77
C VAL A 387 13.87 -15.30 20.23
N ALA A 388 13.28 -16.13 21.09
CA ALA A 388 13.65 -16.20 22.50
C ALA A 388 15.09 -16.67 22.71
N GLN A 389 15.55 -17.66 21.93
CA GLN A 389 16.95 -18.12 21.94
C GLN A 389 17.91 -17.00 21.51
N ARG A 390 17.58 -16.22 20.47
CA ARG A 390 18.43 -15.11 20.04
C ARG A 390 18.46 -13.98 21.07
N ILE A 391 17.34 -13.66 21.72
CA ILE A 391 17.32 -12.69 22.84
C ILE A 391 18.16 -13.21 24.01
N ARG A 392 18.08 -14.51 24.34
CA ARG A 392 18.92 -15.14 25.37
C ARG A 392 20.40 -14.97 25.04
N ASN A 393 20.81 -15.20 23.80
CA ASN A 393 22.20 -15.03 23.36
C ASN A 393 22.67 -13.58 23.46
N PHE A 394 21.85 -12.62 23.02
CA PHE A 394 22.12 -11.19 23.20
C PHE A 394 22.33 -10.85 24.68
N CYS A 395 21.46 -11.35 25.55
CA CYS A 395 21.53 -11.13 26.99
C CYS A 395 22.78 -11.73 27.66
N ILE A 396 23.39 -12.78 27.11
CA ILE A 396 24.62 -13.42 27.62
C ILE A 396 25.88 -12.71 27.09
N GLY A 397 25.82 -12.15 25.88
CA GLY A 397 26.96 -11.49 25.23
C GLY A 397 27.26 -10.08 25.76
N GLU A 398 26.22 -9.34 26.14
CA GLU A 398 26.32 -8.18 27.05
C GLU A 398 26.60 -8.63 28.48
#